data_AF-V7D7Y7-F1
#
_entry.id   AF-V7D7Y7-F1
#
_cell.length_a   1.000
_cell.length_b   1.000
_cell.length_c   1.000
_cell.angle_alpha   90.00
_cell.angle_beta   90.00
_cell.angle_gamma   90.00
#
_symmetry.space_group_name_H-M   'P 1'
#
loop_
_entity.id
_entity.type
_entity.pdbx_description
1 polymer ?
#
loop_
_entity_poly.entity_id
_entity_poly.type
_entity_poly.pdbx_seq_one_letter_code
_entity_poly.pdbx_strand_id
1 'polypeptide(L)' 'TLGQLPADTRLPWHRVLGAGGRLSLALGTPSGDEQRARLRAEGVNVTNNRVDMTRHGWRPMEHSG' A
#
# COMPACT_ATOMS: atom_id res chain seq x y z
N THR A 1 -0.09 13.05 7.77
CA THR A 1 -0.67 11.76 7.27
C THR A 1 0.03 11.34 5.99
N LEU A 2 0.00 10.05 5.61
CA LEU A 2 0.62 9.57 4.34
C LEU A 2 0.19 10.38 3.10
N GLY A 3 -1.00 10.98 3.12
CA GLY A 3 -1.50 11.89 2.06
C GLY A 3 -0.88 13.29 2.02
N GLN A 4 0.09 13.62 2.89
CA GLN A 4 0.78 14.92 2.91
C GLN A 4 2.24 14.82 2.46
N LEU A 5 2.64 13.72 1.83
CA LEU A 5 3.99 13.57 1.33
C LEU A 5 4.20 14.49 0.10
N PRO A 6 5.38 15.15 -0.02
CA PRO A 6 5.72 15.90 -1.23
C PRO A 6 5.68 14.98 -2.45
N ALA A 7 5.28 15.51 -3.61
CA ALA A 7 5.20 14.75 -4.86
C ALA A 7 6.53 14.08 -5.24
N ASP A 8 7.67 14.70 -4.89
CA ASP A 8 9.02 14.20 -5.16
C ASP A 8 9.55 13.19 -4.13
N THR A 9 8.70 12.67 -3.24
CA THR A 9 9.15 11.64 -2.32
C THR A 9 9.52 10.36 -3.07
N ARG A 10 10.74 9.87 -2.83
CA ARG A 10 11.21 8.57 -3.33
C ARG A 10 10.76 7.40 -2.45
N LEU A 11 10.04 7.68 -1.37
CA LEU A 11 9.57 6.65 -0.45
C LEU A 11 8.45 5.83 -1.13
N PRO A 12 8.49 4.49 -1.06
CA PRO A 12 7.45 3.61 -1.59
C PRO A 12 6.22 3.59 -0.66
N TRP A 13 5.68 4.77 -0.36
CA TRP A 13 4.61 4.98 0.60
C TRP A 13 3.34 4.19 0.25
N HIS A 14 3.11 3.90 -1.03
CA HIS A 14 1.95 3.16 -1.53
C HIS A 14 1.87 1.73 -0.98
N ARG A 15 2.98 1.18 -0.48
CA ARG A 15 3.04 -0.13 0.16
C ARG A 15 2.49 -0.16 1.59
N VAL A 16 2.26 1.01 2.20
CA VAL A 16 1.70 1.09 3.56
C VAL A 16 0.18 1.01 3.49
N LEU A 17 -0.37 -0.02 4.14
CA LEU A 17 -1.79 -0.33 4.16
C LEU A 17 -2.34 -0.27 5.59
N GLY A 18 -3.65 -0.07 5.71
CA GLY A 18 -4.34 -0.23 6.99
C GLY A 18 -4.41 -1.69 7.44
N ALA A 19 -4.93 -1.91 8.65
CA ALA A 19 -5.06 -3.24 9.25
C ALA A 19 -5.74 -4.24 8.29
N GLY A 20 -5.12 -5.43 8.15
CA GLY A 20 -5.61 -6.49 7.26
C GLY A 20 -5.51 -6.17 5.75
N GLY A 21 -4.70 -5.18 5.35
CA GLY A 21 -4.45 -4.86 3.94
C GLY A 21 -5.46 -3.89 3.33
N ARG A 22 -6.27 -3.20 4.13
CA ARG A 22 -7.25 -2.22 3.63
C ARG A 22 -6.54 -0.95 3.15
N LEU A 23 -6.92 -0.43 1.99
CA LEU A 23 -6.45 0.89 1.57
C LEU A 23 -7.21 1.97 2.33
N SER A 24 -6.48 2.82 3.05
CA SER A 24 -7.05 3.93 3.82
C SER A 24 -7.35 5.16 2.97
N LEU A 25 -6.74 5.27 1.79
CA LEU A 25 -6.98 6.36 0.85
C LEU A 25 -8.25 6.11 0.04
N ALA A 26 -9.14 7.11 0.01
CA ALA A 26 -10.43 7.03 -0.65
C ALA A 26 -10.30 6.83 -2.17
N LEU A 27 -11.31 6.18 -2.76
CA LEU A 27 -11.45 6.09 -4.22
C LEU A 27 -11.73 7.47 -4.82
N GLY A 28 -11.20 7.74 -6.02
CA GLY A 28 -11.42 9.01 -6.72
C GLY A 28 -10.67 10.20 -6.13
N THR A 29 -9.75 9.96 -5.20
CA THR A 29 -8.79 10.97 -4.74
C THR A 29 -7.46 10.75 -5.46
N PRO A 30 -6.71 11.80 -5.82
CA PRO A 30 -5.43 11.65 -6.52
C PRO A 30 -4.46 10.71 -5.81
N SER A 31 -4.32 10.84 -4.49
CA SER A 31 -3.44 9.97 -3.70
C SER A 31 -3.96 8.53 -3.64
N GLY A 32 -5.27 8.32 -3.55
CA GLY A 32 -5.84 6.97 -3.54
C GLY A 32 -5.67 6.26 -4.89
N ASP A 33 -5.85 6.98 -5.98
CA ASP A 33 -5.69 6.42 -7.33
C ASP A 33 -4.22 6.12 -7.62
N GLU A 34 -3.31 7.00 -7.20
CA GLU A 34 -1.85 6.79 -7.27
C GLU A 34 -1.41 5.57 -6.46
N GLN A 35 -1.93 5.40 -5.24
CA GLN A 35 -1.62 4.20 -4.44
C GLN A 35 -2.00 2.93 -5.18
N ARG A 36 -3.20 2.88 -5.78
CA ARG A 36 -3.69 1.71 -6.52
C ARG A 36 -2.90 1.50 -7.80
N ALA A 37 -2.53 2.57 -8.52
CA ALA A 37 -1.71 2.48 -9.72
C ALA A 37 -0.33 1.88 -9.42
N ARG A 38 0.37 2.37 -8.39
CA ARG A 38 1.69 1.86 -8.00
C ARG A 38 1.64 0.42 -7.50
N LEU A 39 0.64 0.05 -6.70
CA LEU A 39 0.44 -1.35 -6.28
C LEU A 39 0.23 -2.28 -7.48
N ARG A 40 -0.59 -1.89 -8.46
CA ARG A 40 -0.81 -2.67 -9.69
C ARG A 40 0.46 -2.80 -10.53
N ALA A 41 1.26 -1.72 -10.64
CA ALA A 41 2.53 -1.74 -11.34
C ALA A 41 3.54 -2.72 -10.71
N GLU A 42 3.43 -2.96 -9.40
CA GLU A 42 4.21 -3.97 -8.67
C GLU A 42 3.58 -5.38 -8.69
N GLY A 43 2.47 -5.57 -9.41
CA GLY A 43 1.77 -6.86 -9.47
C GLY A 43 0.94 -7.18 -8.21
N VAL A 44 0.67 -6.19 -7.36
CA VAL A 44 -0.19 -6.33 -6.18
C VAL A 44 -1.64 -6.04 -6.57
N ASN A 45 -2.48 -7.07 -6.53
CA ASN A 45 -3.89 -6.93 -6.83
C ASN A 45 -4.67 -6.38 -5.63
N VAL A 46 -5.53 -5.39 -5.89
CA VAL A 46 -6.45 -4.80 -4.91
C VAL A 46 -7.88 -5.22 -5.27
N THR A 47 -8.52 -6.00 -4.41
CA THR A 47 -9.91 -6.46 -4.58
C THR A 47 -10.75 -5.96 -3.40
N ASN A 48 -11.94 -5.40 -3.66
CA ASN A 48 -12.80 -4.84 -2.61
C ASN A 48 -12.06 -3.89 -1.65
N ASN A 49 -11.21 -3.03 -2.20
CA ASN A 49 -10.38 -2.07 -1.46
C ASN A 49 -9.40 -2.72 -0.44
N ARG A 50 -9.00 -3.98 -0.69
CA ARG A 50 -8.11 -4.75 0.17
C ARG A 50 -7.04 -5.47 -0.66
N VAL A 51 -5.83 -5.58 -0.10
CA VAL A 51 -4.73 -6.42 -0.58
C VAL A 51 -4.72 -7.72 0.22
N ASP A 52 -4.43 -8.83 -0.46
CA ASP A 52 -4.16 -10.10 0.20
C ASP A 52 -2.83 -10.05 0.95
N MET A 53 -2.91 -9.82 2.27
CA MET A 53 -1.75 -9.75 3.15
C MET A 53 -1.08 -11.11 3.37
N THR A 54 -1.75 -12.22 3.09
CA THR A 54 -1.10 -13.54 3.21
C THR A 54 -0.01 -13.69 2.14
N ARG A 55 -0.27 -13.15 0.95
CA ARG A 55 0.62 -13.15 -0.21
C ARG A 55 1.60 -11.98 -0.23
N HIS A 56 1.16 -10.79 0.14
CA HIS A 56 1.94 -9.54 -0.02
C HIS A 56 2.39 -8.92 1.29
N GLY A 57 1.97 -9.47 2.43
CA GLY A 57 2.35 -8.95 3.74
C GLY A 57 3.84 -9.12 4.01
N TRP A 58 4.47 -8.05 4.47
CA TRP A 58 5.84 -8.11 4.95
C TRP A 58 5.89 -8.98 6.20
N ARG A 59 6.69 -10.06 6.14
CA ARG A 59 7.01 -10.92 7.27
C ARG A 59 8.46 -10.61 7.66
N PRO A 60 8.71 -9.73 8.64
CA PRO A 60 10.05 -9.66 9.21
C PRO A 60 10.35 -11.06 9.73
N MET A 61 11.45 -11.66 9.28
CA MET A 61 11.86 -12.96 9.79
C MET A 61 11.94 -12.86 11.32
N GLU A 62 11.39 -13.89 11.99
CA GLU A 62 11.77 -14.25 13.34
C GLU A 62 13.29 -14.07 13.43
N HIS A 63 13.76 -13.12 14.25
CA HIS A 63 15.18 -13.10 14.57
C HIS A 63 15.44 -14.39 15.33
N SER A 64 15.92 -15.42 14.63
CA SER A 64 16.64 -16.51 15.27
C SER A 64 17.89 -15.88 15.89
N GLY A 65 17.80 -15.61 17.19
CA GLY A 65 18.91 -15.37 18.10
C GLY A 65 18.84 -16.41 19.20
#